data_AF-A0A915UFU0-F1
#
_entry.id   AF-A0A915UFU0-F1
#
_cell.length_a   1.000
_cell.length_b   1.000
_cell.length_c   1.000
_cell.angle_alpha   90.00
_cell.angle_beta   90.00
_cell.angle_gamma   90.00
#
_symmetry.space_group_name_H-M   'P 1'
#
loop_
_entity.id
_entity.type
_entity.pdbx_description
1 polymer ?
#
loop_
_entity_poly.entity_id
_entity_poly.type
_entity_poly.pdbx_seq_one_letter_code
_entity_poly.pdbx_strand_id
1 'polypeptide(L)' 'MRVEKQECPMCGESMRLEPIEQVNRIAGTMQTSTRHALEWHCPECDYFEEAEGELEGLSPELKKWMDDNK' A
#
# COMPACT_ATOMS: atom_id res chain seq x y z
N MET A 1 -21.17 -2.43 -4.56
CA MET A 1 -19.75 -2.11 -4.82
C MET A 1 -18.93 -2.96 -3.86
N ARG A 2 -18.19 -3.95 -4.36
CA ARG A 2 -17.21 -4.68 -3.54
C ARG A 2 -15.88 -4.00 -3.82
N VAL A 3 -15.25 -3.45 -2.77
CA VAL A 3 -13.82 -3.14 -2.78
C VAL A 3 -13.12 -4.46 -3.09
N GLU A 4 -12.18 -4.49 -4.03
CA GLU A 4 -11.35 -5.67 -4.25
C GLU A 4 -10.65 -5.99 -2.93
N LYS A 5 -11.12 -7.05 -2.27
CA LYS A 5 -10.53 -7.52 -1.03
C LYS A 5 -9.46 -8.52 -1.45
N GLN A 6 -8.21 -8.15 -1.31
CA GLN A 6 -7.13 -9.12 -1.38
C GLN A 6 -7.24 -10.04 -0.16
N GLU A 7 -7.18 -11.35 -0.38
CA GLU A 7 -7.13 -12.34 0.69
C GLU A 7 -5.68 -12.50 1.17
N CYS A 8 -5.48 -12.52 2.48
CA CYS A 8 -4.15 -12.64 3.05
C CYS A 8 -3.59 -14.04 2.77
N PRO A 9 -2.39 -14.16 2.17
CA PRO A 9 -1.78 -15.45 1.87
C PRO A 9 -1.36 -16.23 3.12
N MET A 10 -1.28 -15.57 4.28
CA MET A 10 -0.85 -16.17 5.55
C MET A 10 -1.98 -16.78 6.36
N CYS A 11 -3.16 -16.13 6.39
CA CYS A 11 -4.28 -16.57 7.24
C CYS A 11 -5.63 -16.68 6.52
N GLY A 12 -5.73 -16.23 5.25
CA GLY A 12 -6.97 -16.27 4.47
C GLY A 12 -7.97 -15.16 4.77
N GLU A 13 -7.66 -14.26 5.70
CA GLU A 13 -8.54 -13.14 6.06
C GLU A 13 -8.45 -11.97 5.07
N SER A 14 -9.44 -11.09 5.08
CA SER A 14 -9.46 -9.92 4.18
C SER A 14 -8.37 -8.90 4.55
N MET A 15 -7.59 -8.47 3.56
CA MET A 15 -6.63 -7.38 3.70
C MET A 15 -7.29 -6.02 3.50
N ARG A 16 -6.63 -4.97 4.00
CA ARG A 16 -7.00 -3.56 3.81
C ARG A 16 -5.92 -2.87 2.99
N LEU A 17 -6.31 -1.96 2.12
CA LEU A 17 -5.39 -1.15 1.36
C LEU A 17 -5.14 0.17 2.10
N GLU A 18 -3.88 0.45 2.41
CA GLU A 18 -3.47 1.61 3.19
C GLU A 18 -2.38 2.41 2.46
N PRO A 19 -2.41 3.75 2.50
CA PRO A 19 -1.36 4.57 1.92
C PRO A 19 -0.14 4.61 2.85
N ILE A 20 1.05 4.46 2.28
CA ILE A 20 2.30 4.43 3.01
C ILE A 20 3.37 5.36 2.41
N GLU A 21 4.21 5.90 3.29
CA GLU A 21 5.43 6.63 2.93
C GLU A 21 6.64 5.76 3.22
N GLN A 22 7.37 5.34 2.18
CA GLN A 22 8.59 4.57 2.33
C GLN A 22 9.81 5.47 2.18
N VAL A 23 10.61 5.56 3.24
CA VAL A 23 11.86 6.31 3.25
C VAL A 23 13.03 5.38 2.97
N ASN A 24 13.56 5.47 1.76
CA ASN A 24 14.74 4.73 1.33
C ASN A 24 16.00 5.55 1.58
N ARG A 25 16.89 5.04 2.43
CA ARG A 25 18.23 5.62 2.62
C ARG A 25 19.21 5.00 1.64
N ILE A 26 19.87 5.85 0.84
CA ILE A 26 20.87 5.38 -0.11
C ILE A 26 22.18 5.09 0.65
N ALA A 27 22.56 3.81 0.67
CA ALA A 27 23.77 3.34 1.36
C ALA A 27 25.01 4.12 0.89
N GLY A 28 25.84 4.55 1.84
CA GLY A 28 27.04 5.35 1.56
C GLY A 28 26.80 6.84 1.33
N THR A 29 25.55 7.32 1.42
CA THR A 29 25.23 8.75 1.39
C THR A 29 24.35 9.17 2.57
N MET A 30 24.23 10.48 2.78
CA MET A 30 23.24 11.07 3.70
C MET A 30 21.89 11.31 3.01
N GLN A 31 21.73 10.83 1.77
CA GLN A 31 20.53 11.07 0.99
C GLN A 31 19.44 10.06 1.35
N THR A 32 18.25 10.59 1.56
CA THR A 32 17.00 9.84 1.75
C THR A 32 16.06 10.17 0.59
N SER A 33 15.47 9.16 -0.01
CA SER A 33 14.38 9.29 -0.99
C SER A 33 13.10 8.78 -0.35
N THR A 34 12.07 9.62 -0.32
CA THR A 34 10.73 9.22 0.08
C THR A 34 9.95 8.81 -1.16
N ARG A 35 9.32 7.63 -1.12
CA ARG A 35 8.33 7.20 -2.12
C ARG A 35 6.98 6.96 -1.46
N HIS A 36 5.93 7.38 -2.15
CA HIS A 36 4.54 7.14 -1.76
C HIS A 36 4.05 5.88 -2.48
N ALA A 37 3.47 4.95 -1.74
CA ALA A 37 2.92 3.71 -2.27
C ALA A 37 1.62 3.34 -1.55
N LEU A 38 0.89 2.37 -2.09
CA LEU A 38 -0.20 1.72 -1.38
C LEU A 38 0.27 0.33 -0.94
N GLU A 39 -0.21 -0.14 0.22
CA GLU A 39 0.15 -1.41 0.82
C GLU A 39 -1.11 -2.18 1.21
N TRP A 40 -1.16 -3.46 0.87
CA TRP A 40 -2.12 -4.38 1.44
C TRP A 40 -1.62 -4.81 2.81
N HIS A 41 -2.38 -4.50 3.85
CA HIS A 41 -2.11 -4.88 5.23
C HIS A 41 -3.21 -5.80 5.78
N CYS A 42 -2.82 -6.93 6.38
CA CYS A 42 -3.72 -7.85 7.04
C CYS A 42 -3.85 -7.49 8.53
N PRO A 43 -5.05 -7.10 9.02
CA PRO A 43 -5.24 -6.69 10.42
C PRO A 43 -5.16 -7.85 11.43
N GLU A 44 -5.13 -9.11 10.95
CA GLU A 44 -5.22 -10.29 11.81
C GLU A 44 -3.85 -10.94 12.08
N CYS A 45 -2.90 -10.84 11.15
CA CYS A 45 -1.58 -11.47 11.28
C CYS A 45 -0.41 -10.53 10.96
N ASP A 46 -0.69 -9.24 10.77
CA ASP A 46 0.29 -8.18 10.43
C ASP A 46 1.10 -8.45 9.15
N TYR A 47 0.64 -9.37 8.30
CA TYR A 47 1.24 -9.57 6.99
C TYR A 47 0.93 -8.37 6.08
N PHE A 48 1.94 -7.90 5.36
CA PHE A 48 1.82 -6.79 4.44
C PHE A 48 2.56 -7.02 3.11
N GLU A 49 2.06 -6.41 2.05
CA GLU A 49 2.70 -6.39 0.73
C GLU A 49 2.37 -5.10 -0.03
N GLU A 50 3.33 -4.60 -0.81
CA GLU A 50 3.10 -3.43 -1.66
C GLU A 50 2.04 -3.74 -2.73
N ALA A 51 1.08 -2.85 -2.87
CA ALA A 51 0.01 -3.00 -3.86
C ALA A 51 0.55 -2.60 -5.24
N GLU A 52 0.99 -3.59 -6.00
CA GLU A 52 1.49 -3.43 -7.37
C GLU A 52 0.38 -3.61 -8.42
N GLY A 53 0.33 -2.75 -9.45
CA GLY A 53 -0.57 -2.89 -10.62
C GLY A 53 -1.62 -1.78 -10.78
N GLU A 54 -2.53 -1.95 -11.74
CA GLU A 54 -3.73 -1.10 -11.86
C GLU A 54 -4.71 -1.47 -10.75
N LEU A 55 -4.67 -0.72 -9.65
CA LEU A 55 -5.60 -0.90 -8.53
C LEU A 55 -6.98 -0.38 -8.95
N GLU A 56 -7.87 -1.30 -9.32
CA GLU A 56 -9.25 -0.97 -9.64
C GLU A 56 -10.07 -0.77 -8.36
N GLY A 57 -11.14 0.02 -8.45
CA GLY A 57 -12.07 0.15 -7.31
C GLY A 57 -11.54 0.87 -6.05
N LEU A 58 -10.38 1.56 -6.12
CA LEU A 58 -9.88 2.41 -5.03
C LEU A 58 -10.97 3.37 -4.52
N SER A 59 -10.98 3.60 -3.20
CA SER A 59 -11.85 4.61 -2.60
C SER A 59 -11.52 6.00 -3.18
N PRO A 60 -12.49 6.94 -3.24
CA PRO A 60 -12.23 8.30 -3.71
C PRO A 60 -11.08 8.99 -2.96
N GLU A 61 -10.90 8.66 -1.68
CA GLU A 61 -9.85 9.19 -0.82
C GLU A 61 -8.47 8.65 -1.21
N LEU A 62 -8.35 7.34 -1.45
CA LEU A 62 -7.09 6.73 -1.89
C LEU A 62 -6.71 7.17 -3.30
N LYS A 63 -7.69 7.30 -4.21
CA LYS A 63 -7.46 7.84 -5.56
C LYS A 63 -6.88 9.24 -5.48
N LYS A 64 -7.50 10.11 -4.69
CA LYS A 64 -7.02 11.48 -4.48
C LYS A 64 -5.61 11.49 -3.90
N TRP A 65 -5.33 10.64 -2.90
CA TRP A 65 -3.99 10.57 -2.31
C TRP A 65 -2.94 10.12 -3.34
N MET A 66 -3.24 9.14 -4.19
CA MET A 66 -2.33 8.74 -5.27
C MET A 66 -2.11 9.85 -6.29
N ASP A 67 -3.15 10.60 -6.66
CA ASP A 67 -3.04 11.73 -7.59
C ASP A 67 -2.19 12.89 -6.99
N ASP A 68 -2.34 13.16 -5.69
CA ASP A 68 -1.61 14.21 -4.98
C ASP A 68 -0.12 13.84 -4.75
N ASN A 69 0.23 12.55 -4.79
CA ASN A 69 1.57 12.03 -4.43
C ASN A 69 2.28 11.28 -5.58
N LYS A 70 1.84 11.49 -6.82
CA LYS A 70 2.41 10.90 -8.04
C LYS A 70 3.77 11.47 -8.43
#